data_AF-A0A6S6RMZ8-F1
#
_entry.id   AF-A0A6S6RMZ8-F1
#
_cell.length_a   1.000
_cell.length_b   1.000
_cell.length_c   1.000
_cell.angle_alpha   90.00
_cell.angle_beta   90.00
_cell.angle_gamma   90.00
#
_symmetry.space_group_name_H-M   'P 1'
#
loop_
_entity.id
_entity.type
_entity.pdbx_description
1 polymer ?
#
loop_
_entity_poly.entity_id
_entity_poly.type
_entity_poly.pdbx_seq_one_letter_code
_entity_poly.pdbx_strand_id
1 'polypeptide(L)'
;MSTHQGSYDILVLKYLCDALYRETMLTLDKTKTHWKNDLDSDQSVKLNVLIDHITDFIGQFKLKYPNNVNLFIFIDEYLDETYNLFGKPVMSLTNISDWQKINEHLAEILINDIKSS
;
A
#
# COMPACT_ATOMS: atom_id res chain seq x y z
N MET A 1 12.20 20.16 -15.42
CA MET A 1 12.42 18.71 -15.20
C MET A 1 11.26 17.97 -15.84
N SER A 2 11.55 16.99 -16.69
CA SER A 2 10.64 16.42 -17.69
C SER A 2 9.46 15.67 -17.07
N THR A 3 8.25 15.97 -17.54
CA THR A 3 6.96 15.32 -17.22
C THR A 3 7.02 13.78 -17.25
N HIS A 4 7.88 13.20 -18.08
CA HIS A 4 8.11 11.75 -18.17
C HIS A 4 8.60 11.08 -16.87
N GLN A 5 9.35 11.78 -16.02
CA GLN A 5 9.86 11.19 -14.78
C GLN A 5 8.78 11.14 -13.69
N GLY A 6 7.85 12.10 -13.68
CA GLY A 6 6.69 12.12 -12.78
C GLY A 6 5.77 10.93 -13.01
N SER A 7 5.39 10.70 -14.28
CA SER A 7 4.60 9.53 -14.68
C SER A 7 5.27 8.20 -14.32
N TYR A 8 6.59 8.08 -14.51
CA TYR A 8 7.31 6.86 -14.16
C TYR A 8 7.29 6.58 -12.65
N ASP A 9 7.56 7.58 -11.81
CA ASP A 9 7.59 7.38 -10.37
C ASP A 9 6.19 7.06 -9.80
N ILE A 10 5.12 7.64 -10.37
CA ILE A 10 3.73 7.30 -10.01
C ILE A 10 3.39 5.86 -10.44
N LEU A 11 3.85 5.42 -11.61
CA LEU A 11 3.69 4.02 -12.06
C LEU A 11 4.40 3.03 -11.14
N VAL A 12 5.61 3.37 -10.68
CA VAL A 12 6.35 2.55 -9.70
C VAL A 12 5.60 2.50 -8.38
N LEU A 13 5.14 3.64 -7.84
CA LEU A 13 4.35 3.68 -6.62
C LEU A 13 3.10 2.80 -6.73
N LYS A 14 2.36 2.92 -7.84
CA LYS A 14 1.18 2.09 -8.09
C LYS A 14 1.54 0.61 -8.14
N TYR A 15 2.60 0.24 -8.86
CA TYR A 15 3.05 -1.15 -8.94
C TYR A 15 3.36 -1.71 -7.55
N LEU A 16 4.01 -0.92 -6.69
CA LEU A 16 4.34 -1.31 -5.34
C LEU A 16 3.09 -1.48 -4.45
N CYS A 17 2.12 -0.55 -4.51
CA CYS A 17 0.85 -0.69 -3.80
C CYS A 17 0.05 -1.90 -4.29
N ASP A 18 0.01 -2.15 -5.60
CA ASP A 18 -0.63 -3.33 -6.17
C ASP A 18 0.08 -4.63 -5.72
N ALA A 19 1.41 -4.60 -5.59
CA ALA A 19 2.19 -5.73 -5.09
C ALA A 19 1.88 -5.98 -3.61
N LEU A 20 1.89 -4.93 -2.79
CA LEU A 20 1.53 -5.00 -1.37
C LEU A 20 0.14 -5.62 -1.20
N TYR A 21 -0.84 -5.16 -1.98
CA TYR A 21 -2.18 -5.75 -1.98
C TYR A 21 -2.16 -7.25 -2.26
N ARG A 22 -1.51 -7.68 -3.34
CA ARG A 22 -1.46 -9.09 -3.73
C ARG A 22 -0.74 -9.95 -2.70
N GLU A 23 0.44 -9.54 -2.26
CA GLU A 23 1.26 -10.31 -1.32
C GLU A 23 0.57 -10.44 0.04
N THR A 24 -0.08 -9.37 0.53
CA THR A 24 -0.96 -9.45 1.70
C THR A 24 -2.03 -10.51 1.51
N MET A 25 -2.82 -10.44 0.44
CA MET A 25 -3.93 -11.38 0.23
C MET A 25 -3.48 -12.83 0.06
N LEU A 26 -2.24 -13.07 -0.38
CA LEU A 26 -1.62 -14.40 -0.43
C LEU A 26 -1.09 -14.88 0.92
N THR A 27 -0.74 -13.96 1.83
CA THR A 27 -0.21 -14.25 3.17
C THR A 27 -1.32 -14.62 4.14
N LEU A 28 -2.52 -14.07 3.96
CA LEU A 28 -3.61 -14.23 4.93
C LEU A 28 -4.41 -15.52 4.72
N ASP A 29 -4.69 -16.20 5.83
CA ASP A 29 -5.56 -17.37 5.88
C ASP A 29 -6.99 -16.96 6.23
N LYS A 30 -7.92 -17.17 5.28
CA LYS A 30 -9.34 -16.87 5.51
C LYS A 30 -10.04 -18.01 6.24
N THR A 31 -10.75 -17.68 7.31
CA THR A 31 -11.71 -18.57 7.98
C THR A 31 -13.15 -18.12 7.74
N LYS A 32 -14.13 -18.81 8.35
CA LYS A 32 -15.54 -18.42 8.29
C LYS A 32 -15.83 -17.09 8.99
N THR A 33 -15.04 -16.69 10.00
CA THR A 33 -15.37 -15.54 10.86
C THR A 33 -14.28 -14.47 10.91
N HIS A 34 -13.06 -14.79 10.51
CA HIS A 34 -11.90 -13.90 10.58
C HIS A 34 -10.82 -14.30 9.58
N TRP A 35 -9.85 -13.41 9.40
CA TRP A 35 -8.58 -13.69 8.75
C TRP A 35 -7.49 -13.91 9.79
N LYS A 36 -6.52 -14.75 9.46
CA LYS A 36 -5.34 -14.99 10.27
C LYS A 36 -4.09 -14.53 9.53
N ASN A 37 -3.16 -13.97 10.29
CA ASN A 37 -1.81 -13.67 9.84
C ASN A 37 -0.81 -14.43 10.73
N ASP A 38 -0.03 -15.32 10.14
CA ASP A 38 1.11 -15.92 10.83
C ASP A 38 2.28 -14.95 10.76
N LEU A 39 2.48 -14.19 11.85
CA LEU A 39 3.48 -13.12 11.92
C LEU A 39 4.93 -13.62 11.78
N ASP A 40 5.16 -14.90 12.06
CA ASP A 40 6.48 -15.52 11.99
C ASP A 40 6.74 -16.24 10.65
N SER A 41 5.74 -16.26 9.75
CA SER A 41 5.89 -16.87 8.43
C SER A 41 6.86 -16.11 7.54
N ASP A 42 7.54 -16.83 6.64
CA ASP A 42 8.41 -16.23 5.62
C ASP A 42 7.67 -15.19 4.77
N GLN A 43 6.37 -15.39 4.54
CA GLN A 43 5.49 -14.48 3.82
C GLN A 43 5.28 -13.17 4.59
N SER A 44 4.99 -13.23 5.89
CA SER A 44 4.87 -12.05 6.75
C SER A 44 6.17 -11.26 6.86
N VAL A 45 7.31 -11.93 6.94
CA VAL A 45 8.61 -11.26 6.92
C VAL A 45 8.83 -10.53 5.59
N LYS A 46 8.53 -11.18 4.46
CA LYS A 46 8.61 -10.53 3.14
C LYS A 46 7.64 -9.35 3.00
N LEU A 47 6.45 -9.46 3.58
CA LEU A 47 5.46 -8.40 3.58
C LEU A 47 5.98 -7.17 4.33
N ASN A 48 6.61 -7.35 5.50
CA ASN A 48 7.23 -6.26 6.24
C ASN A 48 8.36 -5.58 5.45
N VAL A 49 9.22 -6.36 4.78
CA VAL A 49 10.28 -5.82 3.90
C VAL A 49 9.68 -5.00 2.74
N LEU A 50 8.55 -5.43 2.18
CA LEU A 50 7.86 -4.69 1.13
C LEU A 50 7.28 -3.37 1.66
N ILE A 51 6.69 -3.36 2.86
CA ILE A 51 6.17 -2.16 3.51
C ILE A 51 7.31 -1.15 3.77
N ASP A 52 8.46 -1.62 4.28
CA ASP A 52 9.64 -0.78 4.49
C ASP A 52 10.14 -0.19 3.16
N HIS A 53 10.24 -1.01 2.11
CA HIS A 53 10.65 -0.56 0.79
C HIS A 53 9.72 0.52 0.21
N ILE A 54 8.41 0.35 0.39
CA ILE A 54 7.40 1.32 -0.03
C ILE A 54 7.56 2.63 0.74
N THR A 55 7.76 2.55 2.06
CA THR A 55 7.95 3.70 2.94
C THR A 55 9.17 4.52 2.52
N ASP A 56 10.30 3.88 2.23
CA ASP A 56 11.51 4.52 1.72
C ASP A 56 11.26 5.18 0.35
N PHE A 57 10.57 4.50 -0.55
CA PHE A 57 10.22 5.04 -1.86
C PHE A 57 9.36 6.31 -1.74
N ILE A 58 8.34 6.28 -0.89
CA ILE A 58 7.46 7.43 -0.63
C ILE A 58 8.23 8.60 -0.04
N GLY A 59 9.18 8.33 0.87
CA GLY A 59 10.07 9.37 1.41
C GLY A 59 10.83 10.10 0.30
N GLN A 60 11.41 9.35 -0.64
CA GLN A 60 12.10 9.93 -1.80
C GLN A 60 11.14 10.65 -2.76
N PHE A 61 9.96 10.08 -2.97
CA PHE A 61 8.92 10.64 -3.82
C PHE A 61 8.42 11.99 -3.29
N LYS A 62 8.21 12.11 -1.96
CA LYS A 62 7.84 13.36 -1.28
C LYS A 62 8.86 14.48 -1.47
N LEU A 63 10.15 14.15 -1.40
CA LEU A 63 11.22 15.12 -1.64
C LEU A 63 11.22 15.63 -3.08
N LYS A 64 10.84 14.78 -4.04
CA LYS A 64 10.84 15.10 -5.48
C LYS A 64 9.58 15.84 -5.93
N TYR A 65 8.43 15.58 -5.29
CA TYR A 65 7.13 16.13 -5.65
C TYR A 65 6.41 16.80 -4.46
N PRO A 66 7.02 17.81 -3.81
CA PRO A 66 6.53 18.35 -2.54
C PRO A 66 5.11 18.96 -2.59
N ASN A 67 4.60 19.26 -3.79
CA ASN A 67 3.29 19.88 -3.97
C ASN A 67 2.11 18.87 -3.94
N ASN A 68 2.37 17.55 -3.94
CA ASN A 68 1.34 16.51 -3.96
C ASN A 68 0.83 16.17 -2.55
N VAL A 69 0.51 17.20 -1.75
CA VAL A 69 0.22 17.06 -0.31
C VAL A 69 -0.96 16.12 -0.02
N ASN A 70 -2.04 16.21 -0.80
CA ASN A 70 -3.22 15.37 -0.60
C ASN A 70 -2.92 13.88 -0.84
N LEU A 71 -2.14 13.59 -1.89
CA LEU A 71 -1.68 12.23 -2.18
C LEU A 71 -0.83 11.69 -1.04
N PHE A 72 0.03 12.52 -0.46
CA PHE A 72 0.90 12.13 0.66
C PHE A 72 0.13 11.81 1.93
N ILE A 73 -0.86 12.63 2.29
CA ILE A 73 -1.72 12.37 3.44
C ILE A 73 -2.41 11.01 3.27
N PHE A 74 -2.96 10.75 2.08
CA PHE A 74 -3.69 9.52 1.82
C PHE A 74 -2.78 8.28 1.79
N ILE A 75 -1.58 8.40 1.23
CA ILE A 75 -0.58 7.32 1.24
C ILE A 75 -0.11 6.99 2.66
N ASP A 76 0.13 8.02 3.49
CA ASP A 76 0.55 7.81 4.88
C ASP A 76 -0.55 7.10 5.68
N GLU A 77 -1.82 7.52 5.52
CA GLU A 77 -2.96 6.85 6.12
C GLU A 77 -3.07 5.38 5.67
N TYR A 78 -2.89 5.12 4.38
CA TYR A 78 -2.90 3.75 3.84
C TYR A 78 -1.79 2.88 4.43
N LEU A 79 -0.57 3.41 4.59
CA LEU A 79 0.55 2.67 5.17
C LEU A 79 0.35 2.42 6.67
N ASP A 80 -0.10 3.42 7.41
CA ASP A 80 -0.39 3.29 8.84
C ASP A 80 -1.48 2.24 9.07
N GLU A 81 -2.56 2.26 8.29
CA GLU A 81 -3.62 1.26 8.39
C GLU A 81 -3.11 -0.13 8.00
N THR A 82 -2.30 -0.23 6.93
CA THR A 82 -1.66 -1.49 6.51
C THR A 82 -0.81 -2.07 7.63
N TYR A 83 0.07 -1.26 8.23
CA TYR A 83 0.97 -1.70 9.30
C TYR A 83 0.19 -2.13 10.54
N ASN A 84 -0.80 -1.33 10.96
CA ASN A 84 -1.65 -1.63 12.11
C ASN A 84 -2.53 -2.87 11.90
N LEU A 85 -2.98 -3.11 10.67
CA LEU A 85 -3.84 -4.22 10.34
C LEU A 85 -3.03 -5.53 10.32
N PHE A 86 -1.93 -5.56 9.56
CA PHE A 86 -1.15 -6.78 9.36
C PHE A 86 -0.15 -7.06 10.48
N GLY A 87 0.10 -6.11 11.39
CA GLY A 87 0.77 -6.38 12.66
C GLY A 87 -0.06 -7.23 13.65
N LYS A 88 -1.32 -7.56 13.31
CA LYS A 88 -2.21 -8.36 14.16
C LYS A 88 -2.30 -9.81 13.67
N PRO A 89 -2.26 -10.80 14.57
CA PRO A 89 -2.39 -12.21 14.17
C PRO A 89 -3.82 -12.59 13.74
N VAL A 90 -4.83 -11.81 14.13
CA VAL A 90 -6.24 -12.05 13.81
C VAL A 90 -6.91 -10.74 13.43
N MET A 91 -7.67 -10.75 12.34
CA MET A 91 -8.40 -9.59 11.81
C MET A 91 -9.82 -9.96 11.46
N SER A 92 -10.78 -9.05 11.67
CA SER A 92 -12.17 -9.31 11.26
C SER A 92 -12.30 -9.30 9.73
N LEU A 93 -13.37 -9.93 9.22
CA LEU A 93 -13.71 -9.86 7.79
C LEU A 93 -13.93 -8.41 7.34
N THR A 94 -14.50 -7.57 8.21
CA THR A 94 -14.74 -6.15 7.95
C THR A 94 -13.45 -5.36 7.87
N ASN A 95 -12.47 -5.60 8.75
CA ASN A 95 -11.18 -4.90 8.70
C ASN A 95 -10.48 -5.10 7.35
N ILE A 96 -10.44 -6.35 6.86
CA ILE A 96 -9.88 -6.63 5.54
C ILE A 96 -10.72 -5.94 4.45
N SER A 97 -12.05 -6.05 4.49
CA SER A 97 -12.89 -5.41 3.48
C SER A 97 -12.76 -3.89 3.43
N ASP A 98 -12.54 -3.22 4.56
CA ASP A 98 -12.38 -1.77 4.60
C ASP A 98 -10.99 -1.36 4.09
N TRP A 99 -9.94 -2.09 4.47
CA TRP A 99 -8.61 -1.88 3.90
C TRP A 99 -8.57 -2.10 2.39
N GLN A 100 -9.29 -3.11 1.86
CA GLN A 100 -9.41 -3.32 0.41
C GLN A 100 -10.01 -2.08 -0.29
N LYS A 101 -10.99 -1.39 0.31
CA LYS A 101 -11.57 -0.16 -0.25
C LYS A 101 -10.58 1.00 -0.23
N ILE A 102 -9.79 1.14 0.84
CA ILE A 102 -8.72 2.16 0.91
C ILE A 102 -7.72 1.91 -0.23
N ASN A 103 -7.30 0.65 -0.42
CA ASN A 103 -6.39 0.27 -1.49
C ASN A 103 -6.96 0.54 -2.90
N GLU A 104 -8.23 0.22 -3.13
CA GLU A 104 -8.93 0.53 -4.39
C GLU A 104 -8.94 2.03 -4.66
N HIS A 105 -9.25 2.84 -3.64
CA HIS A 105 -9.25 4.30 -3.77
C HIS A 105 -7.84 4.86 -4.05
N LEU A 106 -6.80 4.31 -3.42
CA LEU A 106 -5.41 4.69 -3.71
C LEU A 106 -5.07 4.42 -5.18
N ALA A 107 -5.44 3.24 -5.68
CA ALA A 107 -5.20 2.88 -7.07
C ALA A 107 -5.90 3.82 -8.05
N GLU A 108 -7.12 4.26 -7.75
CA GLU A 108 -7.86 5.25 -8.55
C GLU A 108 -7.16 6.61 -8.58
N ILE A 109 -6.71 7.11 -7.43
CA ILE A 109 -5.97 8.38 -7.32
C ILE A 109 -4.71 8.32 -8.19
N LEU A 110 -3.91 7.25 -8.04
CA LEU A 110 -2.66 7.08 -8.80
C LEU A 110 -2.91 6.97 -10.31
N ILE A 111 -4.00 6.31 -10.75
CA ILE A 111 -4.38 6.24 -12.16
C ILE A 111 -4.76 7.62 -12.71
N ASN A 112 -5.50 8.41 -11.93
CA ASN A 112 -5.90 9.75 -12.35
C ASN A 112 -4.70 10.69 -12.46
N ASP A 113 -3.71 10.55 -11.56
CA ASP A 113 -2.46 11.31 -11.63
C ASP A 113 -1.60 10.90 -12.84
N ILE A 114 -1.59 9.62 -13.23
CA ILE A 114 -0.93 9.19 -14.47
C ILE A 114 -1.59 9.82 -15.71
N LYS A 115 -2.93 9.89 -15.73
CA LYS A 115 -3.68 10.47 -16.87
C LYS A 115 -3.55 11.98 -16.99
N SER A 116 -3.24 12.67 -15.89
CA SER A 116 -3.10 14.13 -15.85
C SER A 116 -1.65 14.63 -16.03
N SER A 117 -0.67 13.72 -15.99
CA SER A 117 0.77 13.97 -16.16
C SER A 117 1.25 13.90 -17.61
#